data_AF-A0A7W0DDI4-F1
#
_entry.id   AF-A0A7W0DDI4-F1
#
_cell.length_a   1.000
_cell.length_b   1.000
_cell.length_c   1.000
_cell.angle_alpha   90.00
_cell.angle_beta   90.00
_cell.angle_gamma   90.00
#
_symmetry.space_group_name_H-M   'P 1'
#
loop_
_entity.id
_entity.type
_entity.pdbx_description
1 polymer ?
#
loop_
_entity_poly.entity_id
_entity_poly.type
_entity_poly.pdbx_seq_one_letter_code
_entity_poly.pdbx_strand_id
1 'polypeptide(L)'
;MKLQPVYIIEELEQLKTISDPLRAKVLLYLIEKAYTGQQLAKLLGMARAKVHYHLNELEKHGLISVIRTELKNGIVQKFYRAVARGFVPSEALLPYVSEVENYYRERTLSVLARARRRAINAPEEAFQIPSADRAHWPIIMTQVEVKMSKEKYAEWLRKFRALIFELDSQQEENGEWFYLTTVGFQTNEPSFDPVDEVEKK
;
A
#
# COMPACT_ATOMS: atom_id res chain seq x y z
N MET A 1 1.74 -1.03 -13.86
CA MET A 1 1.23 -2.16 -13.05
C MET A 1 0.42 -1.62 -11.88
N LYS A 2 -0.79 -2.14 -11.70
CA LYS A 2 -1.71 -1.73 -10.64
C LYS A 2 -1.45 -2.52 -9.36
N LEU A 3 -1.36 -1.83 -8.22
CA LEU A 3 -1.09 -2.48 -6.93
C LEU A 3 -2.36 -3.10 -6.35
N GLN A 4 -2.31 -4.38 -5.98
CA GLN A 4 -3.38 -4.99 -5.20
C GLN A 4 -3.54 -4.26 -3.85
N PRO A 5 -4.76 -4.05 -3.32
CA PRO A 5 -4.95 -3.42 -2.01
C PRO A 5 -4.23 -4.20 -0.89
N VAL A 6 -4.29 -5.54 -0.96
CA VAL A 6 -3.66 -6.46 -0.03
C VAL A 6 -3.14 -7.69 -0.78
N TYR A 7 -1.92 -8.14 -0.45
CA TYR A 7 -1.37 -9.44 -0.81
C TYR A 7 -1.42 -10.37 0.41
N ILE A 8 -1.93 -11.59 0.23
CA ILE A 8 -1.88 -12.63 1.25
C ILE A 8 -0.58 -13.43 1.07
N ILE A 9 0.21 -13.49 2.13
CA ILE A 9 1.41 -14.31 2.20
C ILE A 9 0.98 -15.71 2.63
N GLU A 10 1.06 -16.67 1.71
CA GLU A 10 0.71 -18.07 1.94
C GLU A 10 1.93 -18.91 2.36
N GLU A 11 3.14 -18.50 1.94
CA GLU A 11 4.35 -19.30 2.14
C GLU A 11 5.21 -18.80 3.32
N LEU A 12 5.73 -19.75 4.12
CA LEU A 12 6.59 -19.43 5.27
C LEU A 12 7.86 -18.67 4.87
N GLU A 13 8.44 -18.96 3.69
CA GLU A 13 9.63 -18.25 3.20
C GLU A 13 9.35 -16.81 2.77
N GLN A 14 8.14 -16.52 2.28
CA GLN A 14 7.70 -15.14 2.05
C GLN A 14 7.55 -14.38 3.38
N LEU A 15 6.98 -15.03 4.40
CA LEU A 15 6.84 -14.44 5.74
C LEU A 15 8.22 -14.15 6.36
N LYS A 16 9.12 -15.14 6.41
CA LYS A 16 10.53 -14.95 6.80
C LYS A 16 11.22 -13.84 6.02
N THR A 17 10.89 -13.69 4.73
CA THR A 17 11.45 -12.64 3.88
C THR A 17 11.04 -11.25 4.33
N ILE A 18 9.76 -11.01 4.61
CA ILE A 18 9.30 -9.70 5.12
C ILE A 18 9.63 -9.46 6.60
N SER A 19 9.93 -10.49 7.39
CA SER A 19 10.27 -10.37 8.81
C SER A 19 11.67 -9.79 9.09
N ASP A 20 12.55 -9.71 8.09
CA ASP A 20 13.83 -9.00 8.24
C ASP A 20 13.59 -7.48 8.30
N PRO A 21 14.10 -6.76 9.32
CA PRO A 21 13.82 -5.33 9.50
C PRO A 21 14.26 -4.44 8.34
N LEU A 22 15.30 -4.82 7.59
CA LEU A 22 15.81 -4.05 6.46
C LEU A 22 14.98 -4.32 5.20
N ARG A 23 14.58 -5.57 4.94
CA ARG A 23 13.62 -5.92 3.88
C ARG A 23 12.25 -5.30 4.15
N ALA A 24 11.76 -5.31 5.38
CA ALA A 24 10.54 -4.59 5.77
C ALA A 24 10.65 -3.08 5.48
N LYS A 25 11.76 -2.44 5.85
CA LYS A 25 12.01 -1.02 5.58
C LYS A 25 12.08 -0.72 4.08
N VAL A 26 12.81 -1.52 3.30
CA VAL A 26 12.87 -1.43 1.82
C VAL A 26 11.48 -1.61 1.21
N LEU A 27 10.71 -2.59 1.67
CA LEU A 27 9.37 -2.87 1.18
C LEU A 27 8.39 -1.73 1.48
N LEU A 28 8.52 -1.02 2.60
CA LEU A 28 7.73 0.20 2.88
C LEU A 28 7.99 1.29 1.84
N TYR A 29 9.26 1.55 1.48
CA TYR A 29 9.59 2.47 0.39
C TYR A 29 9.08 2.00 -0.98
N LEU A 30 8.98 0.68 -1.21
CA LEU A 30 8.49 0.12 -2.49
C LEU A 30 6.96 -0.02 -2.57
N ILE A 31 6.28 -0.12 -1.43
CA ILE A 31 4.85 0.15 -1.25
C ILE A 31 4.59 1.63 -1.52
N GLU A 32 5.50 2.49 -1.07
CA GLU A 32 5.45 3.91 -1.37
C GLU A 32 5.56 4.14 -2.87
N LYS A 33 6.73 3.96 -3.46
CA LYS A 33 6.95 4.31 -4.86
C LYS A 33 7.95 3.44 -5.60
N ALA A 34 8.11 3.72 -6.89
CA ALA A 34 9.06 3.02 -7.73
C ALA A 34 10.48 3.53 -7.42
N TYR A 35 11.40 2.64 -7.06
CA TYR A 35 12.78 3.03 -6.76
C TYR A 35 13.80 2.10 -7.40
N THR A 36 14.90 2.69 -7.87
CA THR A 36 16.13 1.97 -8.18
C THR A 36 16.89 1.59 -6.90
N GLY A 37 17.72 0.54 -6.98
CA GLY A 37 18.63 0.18 -5.89
C GLY A 37 19.59 1.30 -5.49
N GLN A 38 19.95 2.20 -6.41
CA GLN A 38 20.76 3.38 -6.11
C GLN A 38 19.99 4.45 -5.31
N GLN A 39 18.72 4.71 -5.66
CA GLN A 39 17.86 5.65 -4.91
C GLN A 39 17.60 5.13 -3.49
N LEU A 40 17.25 3.84 -3.35
CA LEU A 40 17.09 3.20 -2.03
C LEU A 40 18.37 3.23 -1.20
N ALA A 41 19.53 2.95 -1.80
CA ALA A 41 20.83 3.05 -1.11
C ALA A 41 21.08 4.47 -0.56
N LYS A 42 20.75 5.51 -1.33
CA LYS A 42 20.86 6.91 -0.90
C LYS A 42 19.85 7.24 0.21
N LEU A 43 18.59 6.88 0.06
CA LEU A 43 17.51 7.14 1.03
C LEU A 43 17.73 6.44 2.37
N LEU A 44 18.29 5.23 2.35
CA LEU A 44 18.50 4.41 3.54
C LEU A 44 19.87 4.62 4.21
N GLY A 45 20.79 5.36 3.57
CA GLY A 45 22.18 5.49 4.03
C GLY A 45 22.96 4.17 3.99
N MET A 46 22.68 3.32 3.00
CA MET A 46 23.19 1.94 2.92
C MET A 46 24.09 1.71 1.71
N ALA A 47 25.04 0.78 1.84
CA ALA A 47 25.86 0.34 0.71
C ALA A 47 25.00 -0.30 -0.39
N ARG A 48 25.26 0.05 -1.67
CA ARG A 48 24.50 -0.45 -2.84
C ARG A 48 24.37 -1.97 -2.87
N ALA A 49 25.45 -2.71 -2.64
CA ALA A 49 25.43 -4.18 -2.61
C ALA A 49 24.44 -4.75 -1.58
N LYS A 50 24.34 -4.13 -0.40
CA LYS A 50 23.41 -4.56 0.67
C LYS A 50 21.95 -4.32 0.26
N VAL A 51 21.66 -3.19 -0.38
CA VAL A 51 20.31 -2.91 -0.90
C VAL A 51 19.94 -3.85 -2.05
N HIS A 52 20.87 -4.14 -2.98
CA HIS A 52 20.65 -5.12 -4.05
C HIS A 52 20.36 -6.52 -3.51
N TYR A 53 21.05 -6.97 -2.45
CA TYR A 53 20.74 -8.23 -1.78
C TYR A 53 19.28 -8.27 -1.27
N HIS A 54 18.84 -7.23 -0.54
CA HIS A 54 17.48 -7.15 -0.03
C HIS A 54 16.42 -7.06 -1.16
N LEU A 55 16.72 -6.38 -2.26
CA LEU A 55 15.86 -6.32 -3.45
C LEU A 55 15.73 -7.68 -4.13
N ASN A 56 16.84 -8.38 -4.37
CA ASN A 56 16.84 -9.69 -5.00
C ASN A 56 16.02 -10.71 -4.20
N GLU A 57 16.15 -10.70 -2.86
CA GLU A 57 15.36 -11.59 -1.99
C GLU A 57 13.86 -11.25 -2.02
N LEU A 58 13.49 -9.97 -2.03
CA LEU A 58 12.09 -9.55 -2.18
C LEU A 58 11.51 -9.88 -3.57
N GLU A 59 12.31 -9.75 -4.64
CA GLU A 59 11.94 -10.05 -6.04
C GLU A 59 11.73 -11.56 -6.22
N LYS A 60 12.68 -12.37 -5.73
CA LYS A 60 12.65 -13.85 -5.71
C LYS A 60 11.42 -14.43 -5.03
N HIS A 61 10.91 -13.78 -3.98
CA HIS A 61 9.72 -14.21 -3.25
C HIS A 61 8.41 -13.56 -3.75
N GLY A 62 8.45 -12.83 -4.87
CA GLY A 62 7.27 -12.24 -5.53
C GLY A 62 6.66 -11.05 -4.79
N LEU A 63 7.36 -10.47 -3.82
CA LEU A 63 6.87 -9.38 -2.97
C LEU A 63 7.06 -8.00 -3.64
N ILE A 64 8.00 -7.92 -4.57
CA ILE A 64 8.27 -6.76 -5.43
C ILE A 64 8.45 -7.23 -6.88
N SER A 65 8.30 -6.31 -7.83
CA SER A 65 8.54 -6.52 -9.26
C SER A 65 9.33 -5.34 -9.86
N VAL A 66 10.00 -5.57 -10.99
CA VAL A 66 10.57 -4.49 -11.80
C VAL A 66 9.47 -3.95 -12.72
N ILE A 67 9.10 -2.68 -12.58
CA ILE A 67 8.02 -2.08 -13.37
C ILE A 67 8.51 -1.28 -14.59
N ARG A 68 9.78 -0.83 -14.57
CA ARG A 68 10.47 -0.26 -15.73
C ARG A 68 11.99 -0.42 -15.63
N THR A 69 12.66 -0.25 -16.76
CA THR A 69 14.12 -0.20 -16.85
C THR A 69 14.56 1.00 -17.68
N GLU A 70 15.55 1.76 -17.21
CA GLU A 70 16.09 2.93 -17.91
C GLU A 70 17.59 2.74 -18.19
N LEU A 71 18.07 3.11 -19.37
CA LEU A 71 19.51 3.11 -19.66
C LEU A 71 20.10 4.48 -19.32
N LYS A 72 21.00 4.54 -18.32
CA LYS A 72 21.63 5.78 -17.87
C LYS A 72 23.14 5.61 -17.80
N ASN A 73 23.87 6.41 -18.57
CA ASN A 73 25.34 6.35 -18.69
C ASN A 73 25.85 4.92 -19.01
N GLY A 74 25.15 4.19 -19.88
CA GLY A 74 25.48 2.81 -20.24
C GLY A 74 25.08 1.74 -19.21
N ILE A 75 24.49 2.11 -18.07
CA ILE A 75 24.05 1.19 -17.02
C ILE A 75 22.52 1.07 -17.06
N VAL A 76 22.01 -0.16 -17.11
CA VAL A 76 20.57 -0.45 -16.99
C VAL A 76 20.14 -0.30 -15.53
N GLN A 77 19.24 0.65 -15.26
CA GLN A 77 18.66 0.90 -13.95
C GLN A 77 17.27 0.26 -13.89
N LYS A 78 17.10 -0.77 -13.03
CA LYS A 78 15.79 -1.37 -12.72
C LYS A 78 15.05 -0.52 -11.69
N PHE A 79 13.80 -0.17 -11.97
CA PHE A 79 12.88 0.43 -11.00
C PHE A 79 11.97 -0.64 -10.41
N TYR A 80 12.10 -0.86 -9.12
CA TYR A 80 11.34 -1.83 -8.35
C TYR A 80 10.08 -1.19 -7.76
N ARG A 81 9.00 -1.97 -7.61
CA ARG A 81 7.75 -1.62 -6.93
C ARG A 81 7.25 -2.82 -6.13
N ALA A 82 6.60 -2.61 -4.99
CA ALA A 82 5.86 -3.68 -4.32
C ALA A 82 4.74 -4.23 -5.24
N VAL A 83 4.25 -5.44 -4.98
CA VAL A 83 3.08 -5.99 -5.71
C VAL A 83 1.73 -5.54 -5.12
N ALA A 84 1.72 -5.11 -3.85
CA ALA A 84 0.51 -4.67 -3.15
C ALA A 84 0.77 -3.52 -2.18
N ARG A 85 -0.31 -2.86 -1.73
CA ARG A 85 -0.26 -1.75 -0.75
C ARG A 85 -0.16 -2.23 0.70
N GLY A 86 -0.46 -3.49 0.97
CA GLY A 86 -0.33 -4.14 2.27
C GLY A 86 -0.08 -5.64 2.12
N PHE A 87 0.58 -6.24 3.11
CA PHE A 87 0.90 -7.66 3.17
C PHE A 87 0.33 -8.25 4.46
N VAL A 88 -0.23 -9.46 4.39
CA VAL A 88 -0.87 -10.15 5.52
C VAL A 88 -0.53 -11.63 5.45
N PRO A 89 0.02 -12.25 6.51
CA PRO A 89 0.16 -13.71 6.56
C PRO A 89 -1.22 -14.36 6.54
N SER A 90 -1.38 -15.49 5.86
CA SER A 90 -2.59 -16.30 5.98
C SER A 90 -2.70 -16.92 7.38
N GLU A 91 -3.92 -17.30 7.77
CA GLU A 91 -4.18 -17.89 9.09
C GLU A 91 -3.39 -19.19 9.32
N ALA A 92 -3.11 -19.94 8.24
CA ALA A 92 -2.29 -21.15 8.26
C ALA A 92 -0.83 -20.89 8.71
N LEU A 93 -0.28 -19.70 8.42
CA LEU A 93 1.06 -19.31 8.87
C LEU A 93 1.07 -18.76 10.32
N LEU A 94 -0.09 -18.50 10.91
CA LEU A 94 -0.23 -17.94 12.25
C LEU A 94 -1.20 -18.77 13.12
N PRO A 95 -0.97 -20.09 13.31
CA PRO A 95 -1.94 -21.01 13.93
C PRO A 95 -2.35 -20.66 15.36
N TYR A 96 -1.58 -19.83 16.06
CA TYR A 96 -1.84 -19.38 17.43
C TYR A 96 -2.20 -17.88 17.54
N VAL A 97 -2.51 -17.20 16.42
CA VAL A 97 -2.78 -15.74 16.43
C VAL A 97 -3.99 -15.35 17.27
N SER A 98 -4.94 -16.27 17.46
CA SER A 98 -6.09 -16.12 18.36
C SER A 98 -5.72 -16.13 19.85
N GLU A 99 -4.56 -16.71 20.20
CA GLU A 99 -4.02 -16.75 21.56
C GLU A 99 -3.08 -15.56 21.84
N VAL A 100 -2.54 -14.93 20.79
CA VAL A 100 -1.75 -13.71 20.90
C VAL A 100 -2.67 -12.52 21.14
N GLU A 101 -2.80 -12.14 22.42
CA GLU A 101 -3.59 -10.98 22.81
C GLU A 101 -3.16 -9.72 22.04
N ASN A 102 -4.14 -8.91 21.64
CA ASN A 102 -3.93 -7.62 20.98
C ASN A 102 -3.28 -7.62 19.58
N TYR A 103 -2.94 -8.75 18.94
CA TYR A 103 -2.37 -8.77 17.58
C TYR A 103 -3.19 -7.95 16.55
N TYR A 104 -4.49 -8.23 16.44
CA TYR A 104 -5.38 -7.50 15.54
C TYR A 104 -5.60 -6.05 15.97
N ARG A 105 -5.45 -5.73 17.26
CA ARG A 105 -5.52 -4.36 17.80
C ARG A 105 -4.31 -3.55 17.35
N GLU A 106 -3.09 -4.04 17.60
CA GLU A 106 -1.84 -3.37 17.21
C GLU A 106 -1.72 -3.21 15.69
N ARG A 107 -2.18 -4.23 14.94
CA ARG A 107 -2.31 -4.13 13.48
C ARG A 107 -3.25 -2.98 13.07
N THR A 108 -4.40 -2.85 13.73
CA THR A 108 -5.35 -1.76 13.47
C THR A 108 -4.75 -0.40 13.83
N LEU A 109 -4.16 -0.26 15.03
CA LEU A 109 -3.47 0.96 15.46
C LEU A 109 -2.35 1.38 14.50
N SER A 110 -1.61 0.43 13.94
CA SER A 110 -0.58 0.69 12.94
C SER A 110 -1.13 1.25 11.62
N VAL A 111 -2.30 0.77 11.18
CA VAL A 111 -3.01 1.33 10.01
C VAL A 111 -3.51 2.74 10.31
N LEU A 112 -4.11 2.96 11.49
CA LEU A 112 -4.53 4.29 11.95
C LEU A 112 -3.35 5.27 12.01
N ALA A 113 -2.20 4.85 12.54
CA ALA A 113 -0.99 5.68 12.66
C ALA A 113 -0.38 6.01 11.30
N ARG A 114 -0.37 5.06 10.34
CA ARG A 114 0.06 5.33 8.96
C ARG A 114 -0.87 6.34 8.30
N ALA A 115 -2.17 6.13 8.41
CA ALA A 115 -3.13 7.08 7.90
C ALA A 115 -2.92 8.45 8.57
N ARG A 116 -2.65 8.53 9.88
CA ARG A 116 -2.46 9.81 10.61
C ARG A 116 -1.21 10.55 10.17
N ARG A 117 -0.16 9.83 9.78
CA ARG A 117 1.00 10.46 9.11
C ARG A 117 0.63 10.91 7.71
N ARG A 118 -0.15 10.12 6.97
CA ARG A 118 -0.85 10.55 5.75
C ARG A 118 -2.00 11.54 6.04
N ALA A 119 -2.01 12.17 7.21
CA ALA A 119 -2.86 13.30 7.54
C ALA A 119 -2.03 14.56 7.66
N ILE A 120 -1.24 14.62 8.74
CA ILE A 120 -0.84 15.84 9.41
C ILE A 120 -0.22 16.92 8.50
N ASN A 121 0.82 16.60 7.72
CA ASN A 121 1.25 17.54 6.70
C ASN A 121 0.21 17.47 5.58
N ALA A 122 -0.52 18.55 5.31
CA ALA A 122 -1.53 18.58 4.24
C ALA A 122 -1.87 19.91 3.56
N PRO A 123 -2.40 19.86 2.31
CA PRO A 123 -2.86 21.05 1.64
C PRO A 123 -4.17 21.36 2.32
N GLU A 124 -4.29 22.56 2.84
CA GLU A 124 -5.49 22.98 3.55
C GLU A 124 -6.71 22.91 2.62
N GLU A 125 -6.48 23.08 1.31
CA GLU A 125 -7.41 22.91 0.20
C GLU A 125 -8.06 21.52 0.19
N ALA A 126 -7.34 20.45 0.56
CA ALA A 126 -7.88 19.10 0.64
C ALA A 126 -8.93 18.91 1.75
N PHE A 127 -9.08 19.89 2.64
CA PHE A 127 -10.10 19.94 3.71
C PHE A 127 -11.12 21.06 3.53
N GLN A 128 -11.01 21.88 2.48
CA GLN A 128 -12.02 22.90 2.19
C GLN A 128 -13.30 22.20 1.71
N ILE A 129 -14.43 22.61 2.29
CA ILE A 129 -15.76 22.13 1.89
C ILE A 129 -16.32 23.14 0.87
N PRO A 130 -16.36 22.82 -0.44
CA PRO A 130 -16.65 23.81 -1.48
C PRO A 130 -18.15 24.12 -1.63
N SER A 131 -19.02 23.31 -1.02
CA SER A 131 -20.48 23.40 -1.21
C SER A 131 -21.23 22.88 0.02
N ALA A 132 -22.45 23.37 0.23
CA ALA A 132 -23.38 22.78 1.20
C ALA A 132 -23.89 21.39 0.78
N ASP A 133 -23.77 21.03 -0.50
CA ASP A 133 -24.14 19.72 -1.02
C ASP A 133 -22.98 18.71 -0.86
N ARG A 134 -23.24 17.66 -0.08
CA ARG A 134 -22.29 16.57 0.22
C ARG A 134 -21.90 15.72 -0.98
N ALA A 135 -22.70 15.69 -2.05
CA ALA A 135 -22.36 14.93 -3.25
C ALA A 135 -21.12 15.49 -3.98
N HIS A 136 -20.80 16.76 -3.75
CA HIS A 136 -19.71 17.49 -4.38
C HIS A 136 -18.48 17.67 -3.46
N TRP A 137 -18.40 16.92 -2.36
CA TRP A 137 -17.28 17.01 -1.42
C TRP A 137 -16.12 16.10 -1.86
N PRO A 138 -14.88 16.61 -1.98
CA PRO A 138 -13.69 15.79 -2.26
C PRO A 138 -13.24 14.95 -1.05
N ILE A 139 -14.02 14.92 0.04
CA ILE A 139 -13.71 14.26 1.31
C ILE A 139 -14.88 13.41 1.82
N ILE A 140 -14.58 12.20 2.30
CA ILE A 140 -15.56 11.32 2.97
C ILE A 140 -15.29 11.36 4.47
N MET A 141 -16.00 12.25 5.17
CA MET A 141 -15.99 12.35 6.64
C MET A 141 -17.20 11.63 7.25
N THR A 142 -17.24 10.30 7.13
CA THR A 142 -18.32 9.48 7.70
C THR A 142 -17.83 8.65 8.87
N GLN A 143 -18.40 8.89 10.05
CA GLN A 143 -18.39 7.95 11.18
C GLN A 143 -19.78 7.33 11.27
N VAL A 144 -19.87 6.00 11.35
CA VAL A 144 -21.14 5.30 11.51
C VAL A 144 -20.96 4.19 12.55
N GLU A 145 -21.86 4.16 13.53
CA GLU A 145 -21.96 3.08 14.51
C GLU A 145 -23.24 2.30 14.21
N VAL A 146 -23.13 0.97 14.14
CA VAL A 146 -24.25 0.08 13.81
C VAL A 146 -24.35 -1.04 14.82
N LYS A 147 -25.57 -1.28 15.33
CA LYS A 147 -25.87 -2.39 16.24
C LYS A 147 -26.61 -3.49 15.46
N MET A 148 -25.90 -4.55 15.12
CA MET A 148 -26.42 -5.65 14.30
C MET A 148 -25.75 -7.00 14.65
N SER A 149 -26.28 -8.10 14.13
CA SER A 149 -25.66 -9.42 14.32
C SER A 149 -24.38 -9.59 13.49
N LYS A 150 -23.50 -10.52 13.91
CA LYS A 150 -22.21 -10.77 13.25
C LYS A 150 -22.38 -11.20 11.80
N GLU A 151 -23.42 -11.97 11.53
CA GLU A 151 -23.75 -12.57 10.22
C GLU A 151 -24.17 -11.48 9.24
N LYS A 152 -25.05 -10.56 9.66
CA LYS A 152 -25.47 -9.41 8.86
C LYS A 152 -24.30 -8.45 8.61
N TYR A 153 -23.41 -8.26 9.60
CA TYR A 153 -22.22 -7.43 9.43
C TYR A 153 -21.22 -8.06 8.44
N ALA A 154 -21.00 -9.37 8.51
CA ALA A 154 -20.18 -10.11 7.55
C ALA A 154 -20.75 -10.06 6.12
N GLU A 155 -22.08 -10.12 5.97
CA GLU A 155 -22.73 -9.94 4.67
C GLU A 155 -22.53 -8.54 4.10
N TRP A 156 -22.67 -7.50 4.94
CA TRP A 156 -22.41 -6.11 4.54
C TRP A 156 -20.94 -5.90 4.15
N LEU A 157 -19.98 -6.45 4.91
CA LEU A 157 -18.55 -6.39 4.58
C LEU A 157 -18.22 -7.02 3.22
N ARG A 158 -18.92 -8.09 2.80
CA ARG A 158 -18.75 -8.66 1.45
C ARG A 158 -19.18 -7.67 0.36
N LYS A 159 -20.31 -6.98 0.54
CA LYS A 159 -20.83 -5.97 -0.39
C LYS A 159 -19.88 -4.76 -0.47
N PHE A 160 -19.42 -4.25 0.67
CA PHE A 160 -18.45 -3.15 0.71
C PHE A 160 -17.13 -3.50 0.00
N ARG A 161 -16.58 -4.70 0.23
CA ARG A 161 -15.37 -5.16 -0.48
C ARG A 161 -15.54 -5.25 -2.00
N ALA A 162 -16.72 -5.62 -2.48
CA ALA A 162 -17.02 -5.66 -3.91
C ALA A 162 -16.99 -4.25 -4.53
N LEU A 163 -17.60 -3.26 -3.87
CA LEU A 163 -17.58 -1.84 -4.32
C LEU A 163 -16.15 -1.28 -4.40
N ILE A 164 -15.28 -1.62 -3.44
CA ILE A 164 -13.86 -1.22 -3.47
C ILE A 164 -13.12 -1.83 -4.68
N PHE A 165 -13.44 -3.08 -5.04
CA PHE A 165 -12.85 -3.76 -6.19
C PHE A 165 -13.38 -3.21 -7.52
N GLU A 166 -14.67 -2.89 -7.59
CA GLU A 166 -15.31 -2.22 -8.72
C GLU A 166 -14.67 -0.85 -8.99
N LEU A 167 -14.59 0.02 -7.97
CA LEU A 167 -13.94 1.33 -8.07
C LEU A 167 -12.48 1.21 -8.51
N ASP A 168 -11.74 0.25 -7.96
CA ASP A 168 -10.37 0.00 -8.41
C ASP A 168 -10.38 -0.32 -9.91
N SER A 169 -11.25 -1.21 -10.40
CA SER A 169 -11.30 -1.66 -11.80
C SER A 169 -11.59 -0.58 -12.85
N GLN A 170 -12.17 0.57 -12.46
CA GLN A 170 -12.59 1.67 -13.35
C GLN A 170 -11.52 2.77 -13.50
N GLN A 171 -10.26 2.40 -13.76
CA GLN A 171 -9.21 3.41 -14.04
C GLN A 171 -9.23 3.85 -15.50
N GLU A 172 -9.10 5.16 -15.71
CA GLU A 172 -9.11 5.79 -17.04
C GLU A 172 -7.74 6.41 -17.36
N GLU A 173 -7.26 6.23 -18.59
CA GLU A 173 -5.92 6.60 -19.06
C GLU A 173 -5.65 8.12 -19.02
N ASN A 174 -6.70 8.93 -19.19
CA ASN A 174 -6.68 10.40 -19.03
C ASN A 174 -7.49 10.87 -17.81
N GLY A 175 -7.77 9.98 -16.85
CA GLY A 175 -8.55 10.29 -15.65
C GLY A 175 -7.72 10.92 -14.53
N GLU A 176 -8.39 11.58 -13.58
CA GLU A 176 -7.75 12.08 -12.37
C GLU A 176 -7.55 10.96 -11.33
N TRP A 177 -6.45 11.02 -10.57
CA TRP A 177 -6.06 9.94 -9.65
C TRP A 177 -6.79 10.00 -8.29
N PHE A 178 -7.92 9.30 -8.18
CA PHE A 178 -8.65 9.18 -6.90
C PHE A 178 -7.99 8.15 -5.95
N TYR A 179 -7.66 8.57 -4.71
CA TYR A 179 -7.09 7.70 -3.66
C TYR A 179 -8.12 7.38 -2.57
N LEU A 180 -8.53 6.11 -2.47
CA LEU A 180 -9.43 5.64 -1.41
C LEU A 180 -8.69 4.76 -0.39
N THR A 181 -8.76 5.14 0.88
CA THR A 181 -8.41 4.31 2.05
C THR A 181 -9.46 4.51 3.12
N THR A 182 -9.99 3.43 3.72
CA THR A 182 -11.05 3.55 4.73
C THR A 182 -10.48 3.70 6.15
N VAL A 183 -9.66 4.74 6.33
CA VAL A 183 -9.32 5.42 7.59
C VAL A 183 -8.98 6.87 7.18
N GLY A 184 -9.74 7.87 7.63
CA GLY A 184 -9.76 9.19 6.98
C GLY A 184 -9.22 10.37 7.78
N PHE A 185 -8.17 11.01 7.25
CA PHE A 185 -7.67 12.38 7.50
C PHE A 185 -6.48 12.66 6.49
N GLN A 186 -6.50 13.59 5.49
CA GLN A 186 -5.27 14.18 4.83
C GLN A 186 -5.16 14.32 3.26
N THR A 187 -4.01 14.60 2.55
CA THR A 187 -2.50 14.60 2.80
C THR A 187 -1.66 15.55 1.87
N ASN A 188 -0.48 16.12 2.27
CA ASN A 188 0.30 17.22 1.57
C ASN A 188 1.10 16.73 0.38
N GLU A 189 1.85 15.68 0.66
CA GLU A 189 2.81 15.10 -0.24
C GLU A 189 2.35 13.67 -0.46
N PRO A 190 2.13 13.24 -1.71
CA PRO A 190 1.87 11.84 -1.96
C PRO A 190 3.14 11.09 -1.54
N SER A 191 3.02 10.19 -0.57
CA SER A 191 4.15 9.31 -0.23
C SER A 191 4.51 8.40 -1.42
N PHE A 192 3.63 8.29 -2.42
CA PHE A 192 3.63 7.29 -3.49
C PHE A 192 3.75 7.98 -4.87
N ASP A 193 4.62 7.50 -5.78
CA ASP A 193 4.72 8.01 -7.16
C ASP A 193 3.60 7.42 -8.03
N PRO A 194 3.13 8.18 -9.06
CA PRO A 194 2.35 7.64 -10.16
C PRO A 194 3.16 6.60 -10.97
N VAL A 195 2.45 5.78 -11.74
CA VAL A 195 3.03 4.69 -12.54
C VAL A 195 2.73 4.94 -14.00
N ASP A 196 3.77 5.11 -14.81
CA ASP A 196 3.64 5.26 -16.26
C ASP A 196 3.18 3.95 -16.91
N GLU A 197 2.24 4.04 -17.85
CA GLU A 197 1.77 2.88 -18.62
C GLU A 197 2.75 2.52 -19.73
N VAL A 198 2.93 1.22 -19.97
CA VAL A 198 3.80 0.71 -21.05
C VAL A 198 2.90 0.33 -22.21
N GLU A 199 2.96 1.11 -23.29
CA GLU A 199 2.28 0.78 -24.56
C GLU A 199 2.59 -0.66 -24.99
N LYS A 200 1.54 -1.47 -25.16
CA LYS A 200 1.67 -2.80 -25.76
C LYS A 200 1.45 -2.70 -27.27
N LYS A 201 2.50 -3.06 -28.02
CA LYS A 201 2.40 -3.48 -29.43
C LYS A 201 2.06 -4.97 -29.52
#